data_AF-A0A1G6IW87-F1
#
_entry.id   AF-A0A1G6IW87-F1
#
_cell.length_a   1.000
_cell.length_b   1.000
_cell.length_c   1.000
_cell.angle_alpha   90.00
_cell.angle_beta   90.00
_cell.angle_gamma   90.00
#
_symmetry.space_group_name_H-M   'P 1'
#
loop_
_entity.id
_entity.type
_entity.pdbx_description
1 polymer ?
#
loop_
_entity_poly.entity_id
_entity_poly.type
_entity_poly.pdbx_seq_one_letter_code
_entity_poly.pdbx_strand_id
1 'polypeptide(L)'
;MTSQLGEETQVARATARFVRVAPMKARRVVDLIRYLPTDEALALLRFAPQAASEPVAKVVASAVANAEHNLRLDPAALVVSAAYVDEGPTLKRIRPRAQGRAYRINKRTSHITVEVTEVGASAELAGKSRTARRRTGQSGPATQQTGQQGTQQRSNTRGGTR
;
A
#
# COMPACT_ATOMS: atom_id res chain seq x y z
N MET A 1 -18.76 -39.21 5.41
CA MET A 1 -19.13 -38.10 6.32
C MET A 1 -18.11 -36.99 6.07
N THR A 2 -18.32 -35.89 5.37
CA THR A 2 -19.46 -35.25 4.70
C THR A 2 -18.87 -34.14 3.79
N SER A 3 -19.61 -33.76 2.75
CA SER A 3 -19.61 -32.49 2.00
C SER A 3 -18.46 -32.11 1.05
N GLN A 4 -18.91 -31.84 -0.17
CA GLN A 4 -18.24 -31.34 -1.36
C GLN A 4 -17.99 -29.82 -1.31
N LEU A 5 -17.07 -29.38 -2.19
CA LEU A 5 -17.02 -28.06 -2.87
C LEU A 5 -16.73 -26.83 -2.01
N GLY A 6 -15.45 -26.54 -1.81
CA GLY A 6 -14.95 -25.16 -1.76
C GLY A 6 -14.36 -24.85 -3.13
N GLU A 7 -14.79 -23.77 -3.78
CA GLU A 7 -14.22 -23.32 -5.05
C GLU A 7 -12.69 -23.16 -4.91
N GLU A 8 -11.92 -23.89 -5.70
CA GLU A 8 -10.49 -23.65 -5.85
C GLU A 8 -10.31 -22.33 -6.60
N THR A 9 -10.28 -21.20 -5.88
CA THR A 9 -9.91 -19.92 -6.47
C THR A 9 -8.47 -20.04 -6.97
N GLN A 10 -8.26 -19.93 -8.28
CA GLN A 10 -6.92 -20.03 -8.86
C GLN A 10 -6.06 -18.88 -8.35
N VAL A 11 -4.95 -19.22 -7.68
CA VAL A 11 -4.01 -18.26 -7.10
C VAL A 11 -2.71 -18.24 -7.90
N ALA A 12 -2.31 -17.07 -8.38
CA ALA A 12 -0.95 -16.86 -8.86
C ALA A 12 -0.08 -16.27 -7.75
N ARG A 13 1.14 -16.79 -7.60
CA ARG A 13 2.08 -16.37 -6.56
C ARG A 13 3.37 -15.84 -7.19
N ALA A 14 3.95 -14.81 -6.56
CA ALA A 14 5.32 -14.37 -6.83
C ALA A 14 6.08 -14.17 -5.51
N THR A 15 7.37 -14.51 -5.53
CA THR A 15 8.25 -14.38 -4.36
C THR A 15 9.58 -13.74 -4.72
N ALA A 16 9.99 -12.70 -3.98
CA ALA A 16 11.35 -12.19 -4.01
C ALA A 16 12.09 -12.57 -2.74
N ARG A 17 13.21 -13.28 -2.90
CA ARG A 17 14.05 -13.77 -1.79
C ARG A 17 15.32 -12.92 -1.66
N PHE A 18 15.86 -12.90 -0.44
CA PHE A 18 17.08 -12.19 -0.05
C PHE A 18 17.07 -10.67 -0.36
N VAL A 19 15.90 -10.04 -0.27
CA VAL A 19 15.74 -8.60 -0.50
C VAL A 19 16.45 -7.84 0.62
N ARG A 20 17.29 -6.86 0.25
CA ARG A 20 18.07 -6.02 1.19
C ARG A 20 17.24 -4.92 1.85
N VAL A 21 16.08 -5.28 2.38
CA VAL A 21 15.17 -4.40 3.13
C VAL A 21 14.83 -5.07 4.46
N ALA A 22 14.79 -4.28 5.53
CA ALA A 22 14.39 -4.78 6.84
C ALA A 22 12.90 -5.21 6.81
N PRO A 23 12.53 -6.39 7.34
CA PRO A 23 11.17 -6.92 7.26
C PRO A 23 10.10 -5.92 7.71
N MET A 24 10.33 -5.21 8.82
CA MET A 24 9.38 -4.24 9.35
C MET A 24 9.10 -3.06 8.39
N LYS A 25 10.10 -2.62 7.61
CA LYS A 25 9.92 -1.55 6.62
C LYS A 25 9.12 -2.04 5.39
N ALA A 26 9.35 -3.28 4.97
CA ALA A 26 8.61 -3.88 3.87
C ALA A 26 7.15 -4.18 4.26
N ARG A 27 6.90 -4.69 5.48
CA ARG A 27 5.54 -4.94 5.99
C ARG A 27 4.66 -3.70 5.93
N ARG A 28 5.21 -2.54 6.34
CA ARG A 28 4.49 -1.25 6.28
C ARG A 28 3.95 -0.91 4.89
N VAL A 29 4.67 -1.28 3.83
CA VAL A 29 4.24 -1.04 2.45
C VAL A 29 3.28 -2.12 1.97
N VAL A 30 3.57 -3.38 2.31
CA VAL A 30 2.74 -4.54 1.94
C VAL A 30 1.33 -4.45 2.54
N ASP A 31 1.19 -3.92 3.75
CA ASP A 31 -0.12 -3.77 4.38
C ASP A 31 -1.02 -2.74 3.67
N LEU A 32 -0.44 -1.83 2.87
CA LEU A 32 -1.21 -0.83 2.10
C LEU A 32 -1.88 -1.42 0.86
N ILE A 33 -1.29 -2.47 0.27
CA ILE A 33 -1.73 -3.04 -1.01
C ILE A 33 -2.60 -4.28 -0.85
N ARG A 34 -2.76 -4.78 0.39
CA ARG A 34 -3.56 -5.98 0.66
C ARG A 34 -5.03 -5.71 0.31
N TYR A 35 -5.66 -6.64 -0.41
CA TYR A 35 -7.05 -6.55 -0.86
C TYR A 35 -7.34 -5.42 -1.85
N LEU A 36 -6.32 -4.82 -2.45
CA LEU A 36 -6.49 -3.78 -3.46
C LEU A 36 -6.46 -4.40 -4.87
N PRO A 37 -7.21 -3.84 -5.84
CA PRO A 37 -7.04 -4.19 -7.25
C PRO A 37 -5.60 -3.98 -7.70
N THR A 38 -5.11 -4.82 -8.60
CA THR A 38 -3.68 -4.82 -8.92
C THR A 38 -3.21 -3.52 -9.58
N ASP A 39 -4.06 -2.90 -10.42
CA ASP A 39 -3.80 -1.60 -11.02
C ASP A 39 -3.67 -0.48 -9.98
N GLU A 40 -4.61 -0.45 -9.02
CA GLU A 40 -4.61 0.51 -7.92
C GLU A 40 -3.37 0.30 -7.02
N ALA A 41 -2.99 -0.96 -6.75
CA ALA A 41 -1.80 -1.29 -5.99
C ALA A 41 -0.51 -0.83 -6.68
N LEU A 42 -0.36 -1.07 -7.99
CA LEU A 42 0.80 -0.63 -8.76
C LEU A 42 0.91 0.89 -8.81
N ALA A 43 -0.21 1.60 -8.99
CA ALA A 43 -0.26 3.05 -8.94
C ALA A 43 0.16 3.59 -7.57
N LEU A 44 -0.37 3.01 -6.49
CA LEU A 44 -0.04 3.40 -5.12
C LEU A 44 1.45 3.22 -4.83
N LEU A 45 2.01 2.06 -5.21
CA LEU A 45 3.43 1.75 -4.97
C LEU A 45 4.37 2.67 -5.76
N ARG A 46 3.97 3.11 -6.96
CA ARG A 46 4.77 4.02 -7.79
C ARG A 46 4.98 5.39 -7.14
N PHE A 47 3.99 5.89 -6.40
CA PHE A 47 4.03 7.21 -5.76
C PHE A 47 4.28 7.15 -4.24
N ALA A 48 4.42 5.94 -3.67
CA ALA A 48 4.72 5.78 -2.26
C ALA A 48 6.13 6.32 -1.95
N PRO A 49 6.31 7.14 -0.89
CA PRO A 49 7.61 7.74 -0.56
C PRO A 49 8.59 6.76 0.10
N GLN A 50 8.18 5.51 0.33
CA GLN A 50 8.98 4.51 1.04
C GLN A 50 9.87 3.76 0.05
N ALA A 51 11.19 3.72 0.25
CA ALA A 51 12.11 2.97 -0.60
C ALA A 51 11.81 1.45 -0.71
N ALA A 52 11.02 0.91 0.22
CA ALA A 52 10.55 -0.47 0.15
C ALA A 52 9.44 -0.69 -0.91
N SER A 53 8.92 0.36 -1.54
CA SER A 53 7.91 0.26 -2.59
C SER A 53 8.46 -0.33 -3.89
N GLU A 54 9.68 0.02 -4.28
CA GLU A 54 10.25 -0.45 -5.56
C GLU A 54 10.39 -1.99 -5.62
N PRO A 55 10.94 -2.66 -4.58
CA PRO A 55 11.00 -4.13 -4.59
C PRO A 55 9.60 -4.75 -4.56
N VAL A 56 8.66 -4.18 -3.80
CA VAL A 56 7.29 -4.70 -3.71
C VAL A 56 6.56 -4.56 -5.05
N ALA A 57 6.70 -3.42 -5.74
CA ALA A 57 6.11 -3.18 -7.05
C ALA A 57 6.57 -4.21 -8.08
N LYS A 58 7.86 -4.55 -8.08
CA LYS A 58 8.40 -5.61 -8.96
C LYS A 58 7.79 -6.98 -8.68
N VAL A 59 7.56 -7.32 -7.40
CA VAL A 59 6.93 -8.59 -7.03
C VAL A 59 5.46 -8.63 -7.46
N VAL A 60 4.72 -7.52 -7.27
CA VAL A 60 3.33 -7.42 -7.73
C VAL A 60 3.26 -7.55 -9.26
N ALA A 61 4.10 -6.83 -10.00
CA ALA A 61 4.17 -6.94 -11.45
C ALA A 61 4.51 -8.37 -11.92
N SER A 62 5.40 -9.06 -11.20
CA SER A 62 5.71 -10.47 -11.47
C SER A 62 4.53 -11.40 -11.17
N ALA A 63 3.72 -11.11 -10.14
CA ALA A 63 2.53 -11.90 -9.82
C ALA A 63 1.47 -11.77 -10.91
N VAL A 64 1.26 -10.57 -11.45
CA VAL A 64 0.39 -10.31 -12.61
C VAL A 64 0.86 -11.09 -13.82
N ALA A 65 2.15 -11.01 -14.17
CA ALA A 65 2.70 -11.74 -15.29
C ALA A 65 2.55 -13.26 -15.15
N ASN A 66 2.70 -13.78 -13.92
CA ASN A 66 2.46 -15.20 -13.64
C ASN A 66 0.97 -15.58 -13.82
N ALA A 67 0.05 -14.72 -13.39
CA ALA A 67 -1.38 -14.93 -13.57
C ALA A 67 -1.77 -14.94 -15.06
N GLU A 68 -1.24 -14.00 -15.84
CA GLU A 68 -1.50 -13.88 -17.28
C GLU A 68 -0.90 -15.05 -18.07
N HIS A 69 0.38 -15.38 -17.87
CA HIS A 69 1.05 -16.37 -18.71
C HIS A 69 0.78 -17.81 -18.30
N ASN A 70 0.72 -18.11 -16.99
CA ASN A 70 0.61 -19.48 -16.51
C ASN A 70 -0.85 -19.91 -16.30
N LEU A 71 -1.69 -18.99 -15.80
CA LEU A 71 -3.09 -19.27 -15.48
C LEU A 71 -4.08 -18.67 -16.49
N ARG A 72 -3.60 -17.86 -17.45
CA ARG A 72 -4.42 -17.20 -18.49
C ARG A 72 -5.58 -16.36 -17.92
N LEU A 73 -5.35 -15.76 -16.76
CA LEU A 73 -6.31 -14.88 -16.10
C LEU A 73 -6.24 -13.47 -16.69
N ASP A 74 -7.37 -12.76 -16.68
CA ASP A 74 -7.42 -11.36 -17.11
C ASP A 74 -6.73 -10.45 -16.08
N PRO A 75 -5.65 -9.72 -16.44
CA PRO A 75 -4.97 -8.81 -15.52
C PRO A 75 -5.89 -7.73 -14.92
N ALA A 76 -6.94 -7.31 -15.62
CA ALA A 76 -7.87 -6.29 -15.14
C ALA A 76 -8.79 -6.80 -14.01
N ALA A 77 -8.97 -8.11 -13.88
CA ALA A 77 -9.81 -8.75 -12.87
C ALA A 77 -9.03 -9.23 -11.64
N LEU A 78 -7.71 -8.97 -11.56
CA LEU A 78 -6.85 -9.44 -10.49
C LEU A 78 -6.88 -8.53 -9.25
N VAL A 79 -7.00 -9.18 -8.09
CA VAL A 79 -6.89 -8.54 -6.77
C VAL A 79 -5.79 -9.21 -5.96
N VAL A 80 -5.08 -8.43 -5.16
CA VAL A 80 -4.08 -8.94 -4.20
C VAL A 80 -4.80 -9.65 -3.05
N SER A 81 -4.80 -10.98 -3.04
CA SER A 81 -5.48 -11.79 -2.02
C SER A 81 -4.70 -11.82 -0.72
N ALA A 82 -3.41 -12.11 -0.80
CA ALA A 82 -2.51 -12.16 0.33
C ALA A 82 -1.16 -11.57 -0.03
N ALA A 83 -0.58 -10.82 0.90
CA ALA A 83 0.77 -10.33 0.76
C ALA A 83 1.43 -10.31 2.15
N TYR A 84 2.60 -10.92 2.26
CA TYR A 84 3.28 -11.08 3.52
C TYR A 84 4.80 -11.05 3.35
N VAL A 85 5.49 -10.75 4.46
CA VAL A 85 6.94 -10.56 4.47
C VAL A 85 7.55 -11.34 5.64
N ASP A 86 8.42 -12.27 5.29
CA ASP A 86 9.18 -13.10 6.21
C ASP A 86 10.58 -12.53 6.44
N GLU A 87 11.16 -12.90 7.58
CA GLU A 87 12.56 -12.55 7.87
C GLU A 87 13.50 -13.43 7.04
N GLY A 88 14.49 -12.79 6.42
CA GLY A 88 15.59 -13.47 5.74
C GLY A 88 16.82 -13.62 6.64
N PRO A 89 17.91 -14.21 6.12
CA PRO A 89 19.17 -14.29 6.87
C PRO A 89 19.69 -12.91 7.26
N THR A 90 20.15 -12.80 8.50
CA THR A 90 20.71 -11.56 9.04
C THR A 90 22.23 -11.62 9.06
N LEU A 91 22.87 -10.71 8.33
CA LEU A 91 24.32 -10.57 8.33
C LEU A 91 24.78 -9.74 9.54
N LYS A 92 25.69 -10.29 10.33
CA LYS A 92 26.26 -9.62 11.51
C LYS A 92 27.51 -8.83 11.12
N ARG A 93 27.62 -7.57 11.55
CA ARG A 93 28.82 -6.72 11.38
C ARG A 93 29.18 -6.06 12.71
N ILE A 94 30.47 -5.81 12.92
CA ILE A 94 30.94 -5.13 14.13
C ILE A 94 31.09 -3.64 13.85
N ARG A 95 30.69 -2.80 14.81
CA ARG A 95 30.91 -1.36 14.82
C ARG A 95 31.78 -1.00 16.02
N PRO A 96 32.98 -0.44 15.83
CA PRO A 96 33.78 0.05 16.94
C PRO A 96 33.08 1.24 17.61
N ARG A 97 33.20 1.33 18.94
CA ARG A 97 32.67 2.41 19.78
C ARG A 97 33.74 2.84 20.80
N ALA A 98 33.48 3.97 21.46
CA ALA A 98 34.35 4.51 22.50
C ALA A 98 34.68 3.46 23.60
N GLN A 99 35.85 3.62 24.22
CA GLN A 99 36.34 2.76 25.31
C GLN A 99 36.50 1.28 24.90
N GLY A 100 36.95 1.00 23.68
CA GLY A 100 37.21 -0.37 23.19
C GLY A 100 35.95 -1.23 23.01
N ARG A 101 34.75 -0.66 23.08
CA ARG A 101 33.49 -1.40 22.97
C ARG A 101 33.21 -1.80 21.53
N ALA A 102 32.76 -3.04 21.32
CA ALA A 102 32.34 -3.57 20.02
C ALA A 102 30.83 -3.79 19.98
N TYR A 103 30.10 -2.99 19.20
CA TYR A 103 28.66 -3.15 19.02
C TYR A 103 28.35 -3.95 17.76
N ARG A 104 27.20 -4.62 17.73
CA ARG A 104 26.74 -5.38 16.57
C ARG A 104 25.76 -4.56 15.73
N ILE A 105 26.01 -4.48 14.43
CA ILE A 105 25.04 -4.02 13.43
C ILE A 105 24.47 -5.25 12.73
N ASN A 106 23.14 -5.36 12.71
CA ASN A 106 22.43 -6.39 11.99
C ASN A 106 21.97 -5.85 10.62
N LYS A 107 22.50 -6.41 9.53
CA LYS A 107 22.04 -6.17 8.17
C LYS A 107 20.99 -7.23 7.84
N ARG A 108 19.74 -6.92 8.17
CA ARG A 108 18.58 -7.81 7.98
C ARG A 108 18.18 -7.84 6.50
N THR A 109 17.77 -9.00 6.04
CA THR A 109 17.12 -9.18 4.73
C THR A 109 15.68 -9.68 4.93
N SER A 110 14.89 -9.67 3.86
CA SER A 110 13.50 -10.14 3.88
C SER A 110 13.17 -11.02 2.69
N HIS A 111 12.08 -11.77 2.81
CA HIS A 111 11.44 -12.50 1.72
C HIS A 111 10.03 -11.94 1.57
N ILE A 112 9.69 -11.48 0.38
CA ILE A 112 8.39 -10.88 0.07
C ILE A 112 7.62 -11.88 -0.77
N THR A 113 6.42 -12.24 -0.32
CA THR A 113 5.48 -13.07 -1.07
C THR A 113 4.22 -12.26 -1.36
N VAL A 114 3.77 -12.30 -2.61
CA VAL A 114 2.48 -11.74 -3.03
C VAL A 114 1.70 -12.83 -3.76
N GLU A 115 0.41 -12.91 -3.45
CA GLU A 115 -0.58 -13.79 -4.06
C GLU A 115 -1.68 -12.93 -4.66
N VAL A 116 -2.05 -13.25 -5.90
CA VAL A 116 -3.14 -12.60 -6.63
C VAL A 116 -4.17 -13.62 -7.05
N THR A 117 -5.43 -13.22 -7.00
CA THR A 117 -6.57 -14.05 -7.38
C THR A 117 -7.49 -13.27 -8.28
N GLU A 118 -8.15 -13.95 -9.19
CA GLU A 118 -9.28 -13.40 -9.92
C GLU A 118 -10.50 -13.32 -9.00
N VAL A 119 -11.19 -12.18 -9.01
CA VAL A 119 -12.48 -12.05 -8.31
C VAL A 119 -13.58 -12.52 -9.26
N GLY A 120 -13.89 -13.82 -9.23
CA GLY A 120 -15.06 -14.36 -9.91
C GLY A 120 -16.34 -13.69 -9.41
N ALA A 121 -17.07 -13.03 -10.32
CA ALA A 121 -18.48 -12.61 -10.24
C ALA A 121 -19.01 -11.96 -8.93
N SER A 122 -18.15 -11.55 -8.00
CA SER A 122 -18.51 -10.87 -6.73
C SER A 122 -18.50 -9.34 -6.87
N ALA A 123 -18.38 -8.85 -8.12
CA ALA A 123 -18.38 -7.45 -8.53
C ALA A 123 -19.59 -6.65 -8.00
N GLU A 124 -20.67 -7.32 -7.59
CA GLU A 124 -21.79 -6.69 -6.89
C GLU A 124 -21.43 -6.01 -5.55
N LEU A 125 -20.39 -6.46 -4.84
CA LEU A 125 -20.00 -5.92 -3.52
C LEU A 125 -19.04 -4.72 -3.63
N ALA A 126 -18.17 -4.70 -4.64
CA ALA A 126 -17.26 -3.58 -4.90
C ALA A 126 -17.96 -2.36 -5.53
N GLY A 127 -19.02 -2.58 -6.33
CA GLY A 127 -19.89 -1.50 -6.80
C GLY A 127 -20.63 -0.77 -5.68
N LYS A 128 -20.96 -1.48 -4.59
CA LYS A 128 -21.62 -0.93 -3.39
C LYS A 128 -20.68 -0.02 -2.59
N SER A 129 -19.38 -0.32 -2.48
CA SER A 129 -18.40 0.53 -1.78
C SER A 129 -18.01 1.79 -2.57
N ARG A 130 -17.92 1.71 -3.91
CA ARG A 130 -17.76 2.88 -4.80
C ARG A 130 -18.99 3.80 -4.77
N THR A 131 -20.20 3.23 -4.76
CA THR A 131 -21.46 4.01 -4.62
C THR A 131 -21.65 4.59 -3.22
N ALA A 132 -21.27 3.86 -2.16
CA ALA A 132 -21.34 4.34 -0.78
C ALA A 132 -20.37 5.50 -0.52
N ARG A 133 -19.13 5.46 -1.04
CA ARG A 133 -18.17 6.57 -0.93
C ARG A 133 -18.61 7.83 -1.67
N ARG A 134 -19.33 7.68 -2.79
CA ARG A 134 -19.90 8.81 -3.54
C ARG A 134 -21.02 9.53 -2.76
N ARG A 135 -21.71 8.84 -1.84
CA ARG A 135 -22.76 9.41 -0.98
C ARG A 135 -22.23 10.20 0.22
N THR A 136 -21.01 9.92 0.70
CA THR A 136 -20.41 10.58 1.88
C THR A 136 -19.77 11.95 1.63
N GLY A 137 -19.92 12.53 0.42
CA GLY A 137 -19.90 13.99 0.22
C GLY A 137 -18.69 14.78 0.75
N GLN A 138 -17.45 14.33 0.51
CA GLN A 138 -16.28 15.21 0.66
C GLN A 138 -15.85 15.75 -0.71
N SER A 139 -16.64 16.68 -1.24
CA SER A 139 -16.16 17.67 -2.22
C SER A 139 -15.52 18.82 -1.44
N GLY A 140 -14.27 19.17 -1.80
CA GLY A 140 -13.55 20.32 -1.22
C GLY A 140 -14.31 21.65 -1.36
N PRO A 141 -13.87 22.71 -0.65
CA PRO A 141 -14.66 23.93 -0.55
C PRO A 141 -14.69 24.67 -1.89
N ALA A 142 -15.90 24.88 -2.40
CA ALA A 142 -16.16 25.72 -3.56
C ALA A 142 -16.06 27.20 -3.16
N THR A 143 -15.27 27.94 -3.94
CA THR A 143 -15.17 29.40 -3.97
C THR A 143 -16.56 30.05 -4.05
N GLN A 144 -16.85 30.99 -3.14
CA GLN A 144 -17.97 31.94 -3.28
C GLN A 144 -17.45 33.36 -3.03
N GLN A 145 -17.19 34.10 -4.11
CA GLN A 145 -17.44 35.54 -4.19
C GLN A 145 -18.89 35.64 -4.74
N THR A 146 -19.80 36.54 -4.36
CA THR A 146 -19.72 37.92 -3.90
C THR A 146 -21.07 38.26 -3.24
N GLY A 147 -21.08 39.15 -2.25
CA GLY A 147 -22.30 39.79 -1.75
C GLY A 147 -21.96 41.07 -1.01
N GLN A 148 -21.95 42.19 -1.73
CA GLN A 148 -21.80 43.53 -1.18
C GLN A 148 -23.03 43.91 -0.35
N GLN A 149 -22.83 44.50 0.83
CA GLN A 149 -23.47 45.75 1.27
C GLN A 149 -23.04 46.14 2.70
N GLY A 150 -22.69 47.43 2.88
CA GLY A 150 -23.18 48.21 4.02
C GLY A 150 -22.29 48.37 5.25
N THR A 151 -21.35 49.31 5.18
CA THR A 151 -21.08 50.39 6.15
C THR A 151 -21.43 50.21 7.64
N GLN A 152 -20.44 50.33 8.54
CA GLN A 152 -20.38 51.45 9.51
C GLN A 152 -19.05 51.52 10.29
N GLN A 153 -18.56 52.74 10.42
CA GLN A 153 -17.37 53.20 11.13
C GLN A 153 -17.44 52.87 12.61
N ARG A 154 -16.32 52.41 13.20
CA ARG A 154 -15.85 52.87 14.52
C ARG A 154 -14.32 52.93 14.53
N SER A 155 -13.81 54.15 14.53
CA SER A 155 -12.49 54.46 15.07
C SER A 155 -12.44 54.01 16.53
N ASN A 156 -11.29 53.52 16.99
CA ASN A 156 -10.67 53.96 18.23
C ASN A 156 -9.24 53.42 18.36
N THR A 157 -8.32 54.34 18.13
CA THR A 157 -6.98 54.43 18.72
C THR A 157 -6.92 53.90 20.16
N ARG A 158 -5.89 53.12 20.46
CA ARG A 158 -5.07 53.20 21.69
C ARG A 158 -3.85 52.28 21.63
N GLY A 159 -2.67 52.89 21.61
CA GLY A 159 -1.38 52.42 22.17
C GLY A 159 -0.73 51.20 21.49
N GLY A 160 0.50 51.21 21.00
CA GLY A 160 1.67 52.00 21.39
C GLY A 160 2.69 51.09 22.08
N THR A 161 3.83 50.82 21.40
CA THR A 161 5.12 50.24 21.89
C THR A 161 5.07 48.82 22.47
N ARG A 162 5.99 47.88 22.21
CA ARG A 162 7.38 47.88 21.72
C ARG A 162 7.66 46.52 21.04
#